data_AF-A0A2G5PFV3-F1
#
_entry.id   AF-A0A2G5PFV3-F1
#
_cell.length_a   1.000
_cell.length_b   1.000
_cell.length_c   1.000
_cell.angle_alpha   90.00
_cell.angle_beta   90.00
_cell.angle_gamma   90.00
#
_symmetry.space_group_name_H-M   'P 1'
#
loop_
_entity.id
_entity.type
_entity.pdbx_description
1 polymer ?
#
loop_
_entity_poly.entity_id
_entity_poly.type
_entity_poly.pdbx_seq_one_letter_code
_entity_poly.pdbx_strand_id
1 'polypeptide(L)'
;MSYLLIGAADGLPGEPVAVLPDDARPRFDNATDTWSAISVDNRPVTAHLIVDARRTQCPMIALHGRPNWFAIGDPDNPVQLKTVSRLIELVERSGVGRIEARSKVRARRFYPGGLALRFYLSGTESVEDDVYDGPATLAVGDTELTARVRLTGHLHPVDGHFHWQGIVFDGQEIDRAGPVRLTIDGNTVEAKLTERTSQGVFMIVGAGAPPYALT
;
A
#
# COMPACT_ATOMS: atom_id res chain seq x y z
N MET A 1 -1.33 7.63 -5.79
CA MET A 1 -1.17 6.65 -6.91
C MET A 1 -2.20 6.94 -7.99
N SER A 2 -1.84 6.79 -9.27
CA SER A 2 -2.69 7.13 -10.41
C SER A 2 -3.64 6.00 -10.82
N TYR A 3 -4.91 6.33 -11.05
CA TYR A 3 -5.87 5.42 -11.69
C TYR A 3 -6.64 6.12 -12.81
N LEU A 4 -7.08 5.36 -13.81
CA LEU A 4 -8.09 5.80 -14.78
C LEU A 4 -9.45 5.28 -14.35
N LEU A 5 -10.47 6.11 -14.48
CA LEU A 5 -11.85 5.76 -14.14
C LEU A 5 -12.67 5.53 -15.41
N ILE A 6 -13.41 4.43 -15.47
CA ILE A 6 -14.44 4.20 -16.50
C ILE A 6 -15.81 4.30 -15.81
N GLY A 7 -16.71 5.11 -16.35
CA GLY A 7 -17.98 5.43 -15.69
C GLY A 7 -17.81 6.47 -14.57
N ALA A 8 -18.65 6.38 -13.54
CA ALA A 8 -18.66 7.33 -12.42
C ALA A 8 -18.79 6.60 -11.07
N ALA A 9 -17.95 7.00 -10.11
CA ALA A 9 -18.01 6.54 -8.72
C ALA A 9 -17.47 7.64 -7.80
N ASP A 10 -18.30 8.06 -6.84
CA ASP A 10 -17.92 9.03 -5.81
C ASP A 10 -17.29 8.32 -4.60
N GLY A 11 -16.45 9.04 -3.85
CA GLY A 11 -15.90 8.57 -2.58
C GLY A 11 -14.73 7.56 -2.71
N LEU A 12 -14.14 7.45 -3.90
CA LEU A 12 -12.84 6.79 -4.07
C LEU A 12 -11.71 7.67 -3.53
N PRO A 13 -10.61 7.07 -3.03
CA PRO A 13 -9.46 7.83 -2.57
C PRO A 13 -8.68 8.43 -3.75
N GLY A 14 -8.27 9.70 -3.60
CA GLY A 14 -7.54 10.43 -4.63
C GLY A 14 -8.42 10.86 -5.81
N GLU A 15 -7.81 11.60 -6.74
CA GLU A 15 -8.45 12.00 -7.99
C GLU A 15 -7.99 11.07 -9.14
N PRO A 16 -8.88 10.67 -10.06
CA PRO A 16 -8.47 9.92 -11.23
C PRO A 16 -7.57 10.77 -12.12
N VAL A 17 -6.57 10.14 -12.76
CA VAL A 17 -5.74 10.80 -13.79
C VAL A 17 -6.60 11.29 -14.94
N ALA A 18 -7.57 10.47 -15.34
CA ALA A 18 -8.60 10.85 -16.30
C ALA A 18 -9.81 9.94 -16.17
N VAL A 19 -10.95 10.46 -16.62
CA VAL A 19 -12.14 9.67 -16.92
C VAL A 19 -12.06 9.21 -18.37
N LEU A 20 -12.36 7.94 -18.59
CA LEU A 20 -12.41 7.32 -19.91
C LEU A 20 -13.86 7.16 -20.38
N PRO A 21 -14.11 7.22 -21.70
CA PRO A 21 -15.41 6.86 -22.26
C PRO A 21 -15.87 5.44 -21.86
N ASP A 22 -17.17 5.21 -21.75
CA ASP A 22 -17.72 3.89 -21.37
C ASP A 22 -17.36 2.77 -22.36
N ASP A 23 -17.12 3.11 -23.62
CA ASP A 23 -16.71 2.20 -24.68
C ASP A 23 -15.18 2.12 -24.83
N ALA A 24 -14.42 2.74 -23.95
CA ALA A 24 -12.96 2.67 -23.97
C ALA A 24 -12.46 1.22 -23.97
N ARG A 25 -11.31 1.02 -24.61
CA ARG A 25 -10.57 -0.25 -24.63
C ARG A 25 -9.12 0.02 -24.21
N PRO A 26 -8.88 0.27 -22.90
CA PRO A 26 -7.53 0.46 -22.40
C PRO A 26 -6.64 -0.73 -22.73
N ARG A 27 -5.35 -0.47 -22.93
CA ARG A 27 -4.35 -1.50 -23.22
C ARG A 27 -3.35 -1.59 -22.08
N PHE A 28 -3.10 -2.81 -21.63
CA PHE A 28 -2.11 -3.07 -20.60
C PHE A 28 -0.74 -3.32 -21.25
N ASP A 29 0.28 -2.66 -20.72
CA ASP A 29 1.67 -2.88 -21.06
C ASP A 29 2.34 -3.70 -19.94
N ASN A 30 2.78 -4.92 -20.26
CA ASN A 30 3.44 -5.80 -19.29
C ASN A 30 4.88 -5.37 -18.97
N ALA A 31 5.50 -4.50 -19.77
CA ALA A 31 6.86 -4.02 -19.49
C ALA A 31 6.86 -2.96 -18.37
N THR A 32 5.78 -2.19 -18.26
CA THR A 32 5.65 -1.09 -17.31
C THR A 32 4.59 -1.36 -16.24
N ASP A 33 3.84 -2.45 -16.36
CA ASP A 33 2.64 -2.77 -15.57
C ASP A 33 1.65 -1.58 -15.50
N THR A 34 1.49 -0.87 -16.62
CA THR A 34 0.57 0.27 -16.75
C THR A 34 -0.52 0.04 -17.78
N TRP A 35 -1.63 0.76 -17.61
CA TRP A 35 -2.71 0.88 -18.58
C TRP A 35 -2.58 2.18 -19.35
N SER A 36 -2.76 2.10 -20.67
CA SER A 36 -2.84 3.25 -21.57
C SER A 36 -4.22 3.34 -22.21
N ALA A 37 -4.74 4.56 -22.38
CA ALA A 37 -6.03 4.82 -23.01
C ALA A 37 -6.09 6.24 -23.61
N ILE A 38 -7.21 6.54 -24.25
CA ILE A 38 -7.57 7.90 -24.66
C ILE A 38 -8.69 8.39 -23.73
N SER A 39 -8.50 9.56 -23.11
CA SER A 39 -9.48 10.17 -22.22
C SER A 39 -10.68 10.74 -22.99
N VAL A 40 -11.73 11.15 -22.26
CA VAL A 40 -12.90 11.84 -22.85
C VAL A 40 -12.53 13.13 -23.60
N ASP A 41 -11.42 13.78 -23.22
CA ASP A 41 -10.87 14.98 -23.88
C ASP A 41 -9.95 14.65 -25.06
N ASN A 42 -9.96 13.41 -25.54
CA ASN A 42 -9.14 12.92 -26.63
C ASN A 42 -7.62 13.05 -26.38
N ARG A 43 -7.17 12.89 -25.12
CA ARG A 43 -5.75 12.91 -24.74
C ARG A 43 -5.24 11.50 -24.43
N PRO A 44 -4.02 11.14 -24.84
CA PRO A 44 -3.39 9.91 -24.39
C PRO A 44 -3.09 10.02 -22.89
N VAL A 45 -3.47 8.99 -22.14
CA VAL A 45 -3.31 8.91 -20.68
C VAL A 45 -2.79 7.54 -20.29
N THR A 46 -1.98 7.51 -19.24
CA THR A 46 -1.41 6.30 -18.66
C THR A 46 -1.60 6.31 -17.15
N ALA A 47 -1.92 5.16 -16.56
CA ALA A 47 -1.95 4.97 -15.12
C ALA A 47 -1.64 3.52 -14.74
N HIS A 48 -1.29 3.27 -13.49
CA HIS A 48 -1.09 1.90 -13.02
C HIS A 48 -2.41 1.14 -12.89
N LEU A 49 -3.46 1.80 -12.41
CA LEU A 49 -4.75 1.17 -12.10
C LEU A 49 -5.87 1.57 -13.07
N ILE A 50 -6.82 0.66 -13.29
CA ILE A 50 -8.16 0.94 -13.82
C ILE A 50 -9.18 0.70 -12.71
N VAL A 51 -10.09 1.66 -12.53
CA VAL A 51 -11.34 1.46 -11.79
C VAL A 51 -12.50 1.51 -12.79
N ASP A 52 -13.18 0.39 -12.98
CA ASP A 52 -14.35 0.26 -13.84
C ASP A 52 -15.63 0.34 -12.99
N ALA A 53 -16.23 1.52 -12.97
CA ALA A 53 -17.44 1.84 -12.21
C ALA A 53 -18.72 1.75 -13.07
N ARG A 54 -18.66 1.15 -14.27
CA ARG A 54 -19.85 0.92 -15.08
C ARG A 54 -20.79 -0.03 -14.38
N ARG A 55 -22.08 0.34 -14.32
CA ARG A 55 -23.10 -0.51 -13.69
C ARG A 55 -23.15 -1.88 -14.38
N THR A 56 -23.04 -2.95 -13.59
CA THR A 56 -23.10 -4.33 -14.07
C THR A 56 -23.65 -5.27 -13.00
N GLN A 57 -24.31 -6.35 -13.44
CA GLN A 57 -24.76 -7.43 -12.55
C GLN A 57 -23.60 -8.35 -12.10
N CYS A 58 -22.41 -8.22 -12.70
CA CYS A 58 -21.25 -9.01 -12.31
C CYS A 58 -20.79 -8.58 -10.90
N PRO A 59 -20.80 -9.46 -9.89
CA PRO A 59 -20.46 -9.08 -8.52
C PRO A 59 -18.94 -9.17 -8.22
N MET A 60 -18.12 -9.34 -9.26
CA MET A 60 -16.68 -9.47 -9.11
C MET A 60 -16.04 -8.09 -9.15
N ILE A 61 -15.21 -7.80 -8.16
CA ILE A 61 -14.42 -6.57 -8.10
C ILE A 61 -13.03 -6.73 -8.73
N ALA A 62 -12.56 -7.98 -8.91
CA ALA A 62 -11.33 -8.29 -9.62
C ALA A 62 -11.39 -9.71 -10.20
N LEU A 63 -10.67 -9.92 -11.29
CA LEU A 63 -10.61 -11.19 -12.03
C LEU A 63 -9.17 -11.54 -12.35
N HIS A 64 -8.85 -12.83 -12.31
CA HIS A 64 -7.57 -13.34 -12.80
C HIS A 64 -7.38 -13.03 -14.29
N GLY A 65 -6.14 -12.75 -14.71
CA GLY A 65 -5.82 -12.31 -16.07
C GLY A 65 -6.12 -10.84 -16.34
N ARG A 66 -6.48 -10.06 -15.31
CA ARG A 66 -6.69 -8.62 -15.39
C ARG A 66 -5.88 -7.91 -14.29
N PRO A 67 -4.56 -7.75 -14.47
CA PRO A 67 -3.74 -7.03 -13.51
C PRO A 67 -4.22 -5.58 -13.39
N ASN A 68 -4.12 -5.04 -12.18
CA ASN A 68 -4.39 -3.63 -11.87
C ASN A 68 -5.80 -3.14 -12.23
N TRP A 69 -6.75 -4.04 -12.50
CA TRP A 69 -8.12 -3.71 -12.86
C TRP A 69 -9.08 -4.05 -11.72
N PHE A 70 -9.73 -3.03 -11.19
CA PHE A 70 -10.80 -3.17 -10.21
C PHE A 70 -12.14 -2.74 -10.78
N ALA A 71 -13.22 -3.37 -10.33
CA ALA A 71 -14.57 -3.05 -10.77
C ALA A 71 -15.48 -2.72 -9.58
N ILE A 72 -16.36 -1.77 -9.81
CA ILE A 72 -17.46 -1.39 -8.91
C ILE A 72 -18.73 -1.45 -9.75
N GLY A 73 -19.32 -2.64 -9.85
CA GLY A 73 -20.52 -2.87 -10.67
C GLY A 73 -21.79 -2.22 -10.12
N ASP A 74 -21.78 -1.82 -8.86
CA ASP A 74 -22.82 -1.00 -8.25
C ASP A 74 -22.14 0.08 -7.39
N PRO A 75 -21.95 1.31 -7.92
CA PRO A 75 -21.30 2.40 -7.19
C PRO A 75 -21.97 2.75 -5.86
N ASP A 76 -23.27 2.49 -5.73
CA ASP A 76 -24.02 2.72 -4.49
C ASP A 76 -23.78 1.62 -3.44
N ASN A 77 -23.06 0.55 -3.78
CA ASN A 77 -22.75 -0.54 -2.87
C ASN A 77 -21.53 -0.19 -2.00
N PRO A 78 -21.72 0.14 -0.71
CA PRO A 78 -20.63 0.61 0.14
C PRO A 78 -19.57 -0.48 0.40
N VAL A 79 -19.91 -1.77 0.23
CA VAL A 79 -18.95 -2.86 0.41
C VAL A 79 -18.01 -2.94 -0.79
N GLN A 80 -18.50 -2.73 -2.02
CA GLN A 80 -17.65 -2.68 -3.21
C GLN A 80 -16.74 -1.43 -3.15
N LEU A 81 -17.33 -0.26 -2.94
CA LEU A 81 -16.59 1.01 -2.87
C LEU A 81 -15.47 0.95 -1.82
N LYS A 82 -15.79 0.53 -0.59
CA LYS A 82 -14.79 0.41 0.49
C LYS A 82 -13.73 -0.64 0.20
N THR A 83 -14.09 -1.75 -0.44
CA THR A 83 -13.11 -2.80 -0.76
C THR A 83 -12.15 -2.35 -1.86
N VAL A 84 -12.65 -1.70 -2.91
CA VAL A 84 -11.82 -1.16 -4.00
C VAL A 84 -10.94 -0.01 -3.50
N SER A 85 -11.47 0.88 -2.65
CA SER A 85 -10.69 1.94 -2.00
C SER A 85 -9.49 1.37 -1.23
N ARG A 86 -9.72 0.31 -0.45
CA ARG A 86 -8.63 -0.40 0.27
C ARG A 86 -7.59 -1.03 -0.66
N LEU A 87 -7.95 -1.40 -1.89
CA LEU A 87 -7.01 -1.94 -2.87
C LEU A 87 -6.19 -0.82 -3.52
N ILE A 88 -6.80 0.33 -3.81
CA ILE A 88 -6.09 1.53 -4.28
C ILE A 88 -5.07 1.97 -3.23
N GLU A 89 -5.49 2.13 -1.98
CA GLU A 89 -4.62 2.47 -0.85
C GLU A 89 -3.54 1.41 -0.57
N LEU A 90 -3.82 0.13 -0.87
CA LEU A 90 -2.82 -0.94 -0.74
C LEU A 90 -1.70 -0.71 -1.74
N VAL A 91 -2.05 -0.51 -3.02
CA VAL A 91 -1.08 -0.27 -4.10
C VAL A 91 -0.30 1.00 -3.84
N GLU A 92 -0.99 2.09 -3.46
CA GLU A 92 -0.36 3.38 -3.17
C GLU A 92 0.66 3.31 -2.03
N ARG A 93 0.31 2.67 -0.89
CA ARG A 93 1.20 2.59 0.27
C ARG A 93 2.32 1.56 0.13
N SER A 94 2.25 0.67 -0.86
CA SER A 94 3.23 -0.41 -1.00
C SER A 94 4.15 -0.27 -2.20
N GLY A 95 3.87 0.67 -3.12
CA GLY A 95 4.61 0.79 -4.37
C GLY A 95 4.47 -0.41 -5.31
N VAL A 96 3.51 -1.32 -5.07
CA VAL A 96 3.31 -2.51 -5.91
C VAL A 96 2.92 -2.09 -7.33
N GLY A 97 3.79 -2.34 -8.30
CA GLY A 97 3.53 -2.07 -9.71
C GLY A 97 2.44 -2.96 -10.32
N ARG A 98 2.29 -4.21 -9.82
CA ARG A 98 1.30 -5.17 -10.31
C ARG A 98 0.57 -5.91 -9.20
N ILE A 99 -0.74 -5.72 -9.17
CA ILE A 99 -1.70 -6.46 -8.34
C ILE A 99 -2.65 -7.25 -9.24
N GLU A 100 -2.60 -8.58 -9.14
CA GLU A 100 -3.42 -9.46 -9.98
C GLU A 100 -4.20 -10.46 -9.14
N ALA A 101 -5.51 -10.58 -9.38
CA ALA A 101 -6.31 -11.53 -8.61
C ALA A 101 -5.87 -12.98 -8.87
N ARG A 102 -5.75 -13.77 -7.81
CA ARG A 102 -5.44 -15.21 -7.90
C ARG A 102 -6.56 -16.03 -8.54
N SER A 103 -7.79 -15.49 -8.51
CA SER A 103 -9.00 -16.10 -9.07
C SER A 103 -10.06 -15.00 -9.23
N LYS A 104 -11.34 -15.30 -8.96
CA LYS A 104 -12.44 -14.33 -8.93
C LYS A 104 -12.59 -13.74 -7.53
N VAL A 105 -12.55 -12.42 -7.40
CA VAL A 105 -12.68 -11.72 -6.11
C VAL A 105 -14.00 -10.98 -6.07
N ARG A 106 -14.81 -11.28 -5.03
CA ARG A 106 -16.02 -10.52 -4.69
C ARG A 106 -15.72 -9.61 -3.51
N ALA A 107 -16.37 -8.46 -3.47
CA ALA A 107 -16.34 -7.59 -2.30
C ALA A 107 -16.97 -8.28 -1.07
N ARG A 108 -16.32 -8.18 0.09
CA ARG A 108 -16.79 -8.72 1.37
C ARG A 108 -16.42 -7.74 2.48
N ARG A 109 -17.26 -7.67 3.52
CA ARG A 109 -16.93 -6.88 4.72
C ARG A 109 -15.69 -7.41 5.44
N PHE A 110 -15.49 -8.73 5.39
CA PHE A 110 -14.38 -9.42 6.03
C PHE A 110 -13.73 -10.41 5.06
N TYR A 111 -12.40 -10.44 5.09
CA TYR A 111 -11.58 -11.39 4.36
C TYR A 111 -10.76 -12.20 5.37
N PRO A 112 -11.04 -13.50 5.54
CA PRO A 112 -10.19 -14.36 6.35
C PRO A 112 -8.75 -14.33 5.80
N GLY A 113 -7.79 -14.01 6.68
CA GLY A 113 -6.39 -13.82 6.32
C GLY A 113 -6.07 -12.50 5.60
N GLY A 114 -7.05 -11.61 5.40
CA GLY A 114 -6.82 -10.32 4.76
C GLY A 114 -7.15 -10.30 3.26
N LEU A 115 -7.30 -9.08 2.75
CA LEU A 115 -7.69 -8.82 1.36
C LEU A 115 -6.54 -9.07 0.38
N ALA A 116 -5.30 -8.73 0.76
CA ALA A 116 -4.10 -8.88 -0.06
C ALA A 116 -3.85 -10.33 -0.51
N LEU A 117 -4.16 -11.32 0.34
CA LEU A 117 -4.04 -12.76 0.02
C LEU A 117 -4.85 -13.22 -1.19
N ARG A 118 -5.81 -12.42 -1.65
CA ARG A 118 -6.60 -12.71 -2.86
C ARG A 118 -5.86 -12.37 -4.14
N PHE A 119 -4.67 -11.80 -4.03
CA PHE A 119 -3.89 -11.29 -5.14
C PHE A 119 -2.46 -11.88 -5.14
N TYR A 120 -1.89 -11.96 -6.34
CA TYR A 120 -0.46 -11.94 -6.56
C TYR A 120 -0.04 -10.47 -6.60
N LEU A 121 0.98 -10.13 -5.82
CA LEU A 121 1.57 -8.81 -5.76
C LEU A 121 3.00 -8.95 -6.29
N SER A 122 3.34 -8.17 -7.31
CA SER A 122 4.66 -8.17 -7.94
C SER A 122 5.00 -6.76 -8.40
N GLY A 123 6.26 -6.52 -8.70
CA GLY A 123 6.69 -5.14 -8.93
C GLY A 123 6.56 -4.33 -7.65
N THR A 124 6.68 -4.96 -6.47
CA THR A 124 7.50 -4.27 -5.48
C THR A 124 8.76 -3.99 -6.27
N GLU A 125 9.04 -2.73 -6.58
CA GLU A 125 10.42 -2.34 -6.41
C GLU A 125 10.77 -2.99 -5.07
N SER A 126 11.64 -4.00 -5.09
CA SER A 126 12.44 -4.20 -3.90
C SER A 126 12.89 -2.80 -3.61
N VAL A 127 12.33 -2.23 -2.56
CA VAL A 127 12.76 -0.95 -2.04
C VAL A 127 14.16 -1.25 -1.54
N GLU A 128 15.08 -1.41 -2.49
CA GLU A 128 16.50 -1.48 -2.30
C GLU A 128 17.00 -0.09 -1.91
N ASP A 129 16.13 0.94 -1.81
CA ASP A 129 16.59 2.28 -1.39
C ASP A 129 15.63 3.24 -0.65
N ASP A 130 14.43 2.87 -0.15
CA ASP A 130 13.82 3.66 0.96
C ASP A 130 14.36 3.17 2.29
N VAL A 131 15.67 3.30 2.40
CA VAL A 131 16.35 3.22 3.66
C VAL A 131 16.18 4.60 4.30
N TYR A 132 15.23 4.73 5.23
CA TYR A 132 15.31 5.87 6.13
C TYR A 132 16.56 5.68 7.00
N ASP A 133 17.56 6.52 6.83
CA ASP A 133 18.75 6.58 7.68
C ASP A 133 18.89 7.99 8.25
N GLY A 134 18.45 8.16 9.49
CA GLY A 134 18.30 9.49 10.06
C GLY A 134 17.93 9.51 11.54
N PRO A 135 17.78 10.72 12.10
CA PRO A 135 17.45 10.90 13.51
C PRO A 135 15.97 10.59 13.80
N ALA A 136 15.72 9.79 14.82
CA ALA A 136 14.40 9.52 15.34
C ALA A 136 14.35 9.76 16.85
N THR A 137 13.14 9.97 17.35
CA THR A 137 12.87 10.04 18.79
C THR A 137 12.17 8.75 19.22
N LEU A 138 12.72 8.08 20.23
CA LEU A 138 12.19 6.85 20.80
C LEU A 138 11.64 7.16 22.20
N ALA A 139 10.37 6.83 22.44
CA ALA A 139 9.78 6.88 23.78
C ALA A 139 9.63 5.45 24.34
N VAL A 140 10.43 5.12 25.35
CA VAL A 140 10.46 3.83 26.06
C VAL A 140 9.97 4.04 27.48
N GLY A 141 8.72 3.65 27.76
CA GLY A 141 8.08 3.97 29.04
C GLY A 141 7.95 5.49 29.23
N ASP A 142 8.52 6.03 30.30
CA ASP A 142 8.51 7.47 30.62
C ASP A 142 9.76 8.20 30.10
N THR A 143 10.69 7.49 29.44
CA THR A 143 11.93 8.05 28.92
C THR A 143 11.81 8.32 27.42
N GLU A 144 12.28 9.49 26.99
CA GLU A 144 12.38 9.87 25.59
C GLU A 144 13.84 10.12 25.22
N LEU A 145 14.30 9.51 24.12
CA LEU A 145 15.70 9.59 23.67
C LEU A 145 15.79 9.78 22.16
N THR A 146 16.77 10.57 21.74
CA THR A 146 17.11 10.76 20.33
C THR A 146 18.12 9.69 19.92
N ALA A 147 17.86 9.01 18.80
CA ALA A 147 18.76 8.03 18.24
C ALA A 147 18.81 8.11 16.72
N ARG A 148 19.94 7.78 16.11
CA ARG A 148 19.98 7.45 14.69
C ARG A 148 19.36 6.08 14.47
N VAL A 149 18.49 5.98 13.48
CA VAL A 149 17.87 4.72 13.06
C VAL A 149 18.09 4.50 11.57
N ARG A 150 18.24 3.23 11.19
CA ARG A 150 18.22 2.80 9.79
C ARG A 150 17.08 1.82 9.59
N LEU A 151 16.05 2.21 8.84
CA LEU A 151 14.79 1.48 8.67
C LEU A 151 14.55 1.14 7.21
N THR A 152 13.95 -0.01 6.98
CA THR A 152 13.45 -0.46 5.68
C THR A 152 12.13 -1.20 5.89
N GLY A 153 11.30 -1.31 4.87
CA GLY A 153 10.04 -2.03 4.99
C GLY A 153 9.55 -2.58 3.67
N HIS A 154 8.58 -3.48 3.79
CA HIS A 154 7.91 -4.10 2.67
C HIS A 154 6.46 -4.40 3.04
N LEU A 155 5.59 -4.44 2.04
CA LEU A 155 4.26 -4.97 2.22
C LEU A 155 4.32 -6.48 2.38
N HIS A 156 3.85 -7.00 3.50
CA HIS A 156 3.79 -8.43 3.73
C HIS A 156 2.56 -9.01 3.00
N PRO A 157 2.74 -9.93 2.03
CA PRO A 157 1.65 -10.37 1.15
C PRO A 157 0.61 -11.22 1.88
N VAL A 158 0.95 -11.78 3.03
CA VAL A 158 0.06 -12.68 3.78
C VAL A 158 -0.94 -11.94 4.65
N ASP A 159 -0.59 -10.78 5.19
CA ASP A 159 -1.50 -10.01 6.05
C ASP A 159 -1.93 -8.68 5.41
N GLY A 160 -1.24 -8.24 4.35
CA GLY A 160 -1.52 -6.99 3.67
C GLY A 160 -1.16 -5.74 4.47
N HIS A 161 -0.34 -5.90 5.52
CA HIS A 161 0.25 -4.80 6.27
C HIS A 161 1.64 -4.49 5.75
N PHE A 162 2.05 -3.23 5.84
CA PHE A 162 3.43 -2.84 5.61
C PHE A 162 4.22 -3.20 6.87
N HIS A 163 5.20 -4.08 6.76
CA HIS A 163 6.09 -4.45 7.85
C HIS A 163 7.40 -3.75 7.61
N TRP A 164 7.87 -3.05 8.63
CA TRP A 164 9.13 -2.34 8.59
C TRP A 164 10.01 -2.80 9.75
N GLN A 165 11.31 -2.77 9.52
CA GLN A 165 12.31 -3.20 10.48
C GLN A 165 13.58 -2.38 10.32
N GLY A 166 14.46 -2.45 11.31
CA GLY A 166 15.73 -1.78 11.20
C GLY A 166 16.57 -1.85 12.45
N ILE A 167 17.52 -0.93 12.52
CA ILE A 167 18.53 -0.83 13.57
C ILE A 167 18.40 0.53 14.26
N VAL A 168 18.50 0.53 15.59
CA VAL A 168 18.65 1.71 16.45
C VAL A 168 20.10 1.72 16.94
N PHE A 169 20.89 2.71 16.50
CA PHE A 169 22.32 2.77 16.80
C PHE A 169 22.61 3.28 18.22
N ASP A 170 21.86 4.29 18.68
CA ASP A 170 22.17 4.99 19.94
C ASP A 170 21.29 4.53 21.12
N GLY A 171 20.96 3.24 21.17
CA GLY A 171 20.09 2.66 22.20
C GLY A 171 20.79 2.33 23.53
N GLN A 172 21.92 2.96 23.86
CA GLN A 172 22.72 2.57 25.03
C GLN A 172 21.97 2.73 26.35
N GLU A 173 21.11 3.76 26.44
CA GLU A 173 20.26 4.10 27.58
C GLU A 173 19.01 3.20 27.69
N ILE A 174 18.81 2.29 26.73
CA ILE A 174 17.67 1.36 26.73
C ILE A 174 18.05 0.08 27.46
N ASP A 175 17.39 -0.16 28.60
CA ASP A 175 17.68 -1.30 29.46
C ASP A 175 17.35 -2.65 28.82
N ARG A 176 16.21 -2.74 28.12
CA ARG A 176 15.70 -4.00 27.55
C ARG A 176 14.85 -3.79 26.31
N ALA A 177 14.78 -4.85 25.52
CA ALA A 177 13.81 -4.97 24.42
C ALA A 177 12.37 -4.89 24.93
N GLY A 178 11.48 -4.34 24.11
CA GLY A 178 10.09 -4.09 24.49
C GLY A 178 9.37 -3.12 23.57
N PRO A 179 8.10 -2.80 23.89
CA PRO A 179 7.32 -1.80 23.17
C PRO A 179 8.01 -0.42 23.21
N VAL A 180 7.89 0.32 22.11
CA VAL A 180 8.44 1.67 21.98
C VAL A 180 7.55 2.49 21.05
N ARG A 181 7.45 3.80 21.27
CA ARG A 181 6.93 4.72 20.25
C ARG A 181 8.09 5.33 19.48
N LEU A 182 8.01 5.27 18.16
CA LEU A 182 9.01 5.83 17.25
C LEU A 182 8.43 7.07 16.58
N THR A 183 9.12 8.20 16.68
CA THR A 183 8.75 9.45 16.03
C THR A 183 9.83 9.89 15.04
N ILE A 184 9.43 10.14 13.80
CA ILE A 184 10.27 10.71 12.72
C ILE A 184 9.49 11.86 12.09
N ASP A 185 10.11 13.04 11.96
CA ASP A 185 9.51 14.23 11.35
C ASP A 185 8.08 14.55 11.86
N GLY A 186 7.84 14.32 13.16
CA GLY A 186 6.55 14.55 13.81
C GLY A 186 5.51 13.42 13.67
N ASN A 187 5.81 12.36 12.92
CA ASN A 187 4.95 11.19 12.78
C ASN A 187 5.32 10.12 13.81
N THR A 188 4.39 9.81 14.72
CA THR A 188 4.60 8.82 15.78
C THR A 188 3.87 7.52 15.49
N VAL A 189 4.56 6.39 15.66
CA VAL A 189 3.98 5.04 15.52
C VAL A 189 4.38 4.13 16.67
N GLU A 190 3.54 3.13 16.93
CA GLU A 190 3.87 2.04 17.85
C GLU A 190 4.81 1.03 17.17
N ALA A 191 5.82 0.59 17.91
CA ALA A 191 6.85 -0.33 17.44
C ALA A 191 7.36 -1.22 18.58
N LYS A 192 8.30 -2.11 18.25
CA LYS A 192 8.91 -3.01 19.23
C LYS A 192 10.41 -3.13 19.00
N LEU A 193 11.19 -2.86 20.04
CA LEU A 193 12.58 -3.29 20.12
C LEU A 193 12.63 -4.78 20.41
N THR A 194 13.47 -5.52 19.67
CA THR A 194 13.49 -7.00 19.71
C THR A 194 14.78 -7.54 20.29
N GLU A 195 15.87 -7.50 19.52
CA GLU A 195 17.17 -8.03 19.92
C GLU A 195 18.14 -6.88 20.19
N ARG A 196 18.91 -6.98 21.28
CA ARG A 196 20.11 -6.16 21.46
C ARG A 196 21.30 -6.98 20.99
N THR A 197 21.98 -6.51 19.95
CA THR A 197 23.15 -7.21 19.40
C THR A 197 24.32 -7.13 20.40
N SER A 198 25.35 -7.96 20.18
CA SER A 198 26.59 -7.92 20.97
C SER A 198 27.34 -6.58 20.89
N GLN A 199 27.07 -5.78 19.86
CA GLN A 199 27.63 -4.43 19.69
C GLN A 199 26.81 -3.35 20.41
N GLY A 200 25.71 -3.72 21.07
CA GLY A 200 24.90 -2.82 21.89
C GLY A 200 23.80 -2.08 21.13
N VAL A 201 23.66 -2.27 19.82
CA VAL A 201 22.55 -1.71 19.01
C VAL A 201 21.28 -2.56 19.14
N PHE A 202 20.11 -1.93 19.01
CA PHE A 202 18.83 -2.63 19.05
C PHE A 202 18.25 -2.84 17.66
N MET A 203 17.66 -4.01 17.43
CA MET A 203 16.76 -4.25 16.32
C MET A 203 15.37 -3.71 16.66
N ILE A 204 14.70 -3.09 15.69
CA ILE A 204 13.34 -2.57 15.83
C ILE A 204 12.46 -3.13 14.72
N VAL A 205 11.20 -3.40 15.04
CA VAL A 205 10.17 -3.83 14.09
C VAL A 205 8.87 -3.08 14.32
N GLY A 206 8.10 -2.88 13.25
CA GLY A 206 6.74 -2.36 13.31
C GLY A 206 5.89 -2.81 12.13
N ALA A 207 4.59 -2.61 12.26
CA ALA A 207 3.61 -2.97 11.24
C ALA A 207 2.63 -1.81 11.03
N GLY A 208 2.12 -1.68 9.79
CA GLY A 208 1.33 -0.53 9.36
C GLY A 208 2.17 0.56 8.70
N ALA A 209 1.61 1.76 8.57
CA ALA A 209 2.30 2.88 7.95
C ALA A 209 3.61 3.19 8.71
N PRO A 210 4.76 3.30 8.03
CA PRO A 210 5.99 3.72 8.69
C PRO A 210 5.94 5.21 9.08
N PRO A 211 6.76 5.64 10.05
CA PRO A 211 6.84 7.05 10.45
C PRO A 211 7.71 7.90 9.50
N TYR A 212 8.37 7.29 8.52
CA TYR A 212 9.17 7.95 7.49
C TYR A 212 8.42 8.01 6.15
N ALA A 213 8.78 8.97 5.30
CA ALA A 213 8.24 9.07 3.96
C ALA A 213 8.66 7.85 3.13
N LEU A 214 7.71 7.24 2.43
CA LEU A 214 7.97 6.28 1.36
C LEU A 214 8.28 7.10 0.10
N THR A 215 9.44 6.88 -0.50
CA THR A 215 9.92 7.64 -1.67
C THR A 215 9.58 6.94 -2.98
#